data_AF-A0A4R2DCV3-F1
#
_entry.id   AF-A0A4R2DCV3-F1
#
_cell.length_a   1.000
_cell.length_b   1.000
_cell.length_c   1.000
_cell.angle_alpha   90.00
_cell.angle_beta   90.00
_cell.angle_gamma   90.00
#
_symmetry.space_group_name_H-M   'P 1'
#
loop_
_entity.id
_entity.type
_entity.pdbx_description
1 polymer ?
#
loop_
_entity_poly.entity_id
_entity_poly.type
_entity_poly.pdbx_seq_one_letter_code
_entity_poly.pdbx_strand_id
1 'polypeptide(L)'
;MALNDWQNGQAGGTPLSAERLNERDAAIVAAQSAVTAAASTAVWGSVSGKPSTFPPVIGTTATTALAGNTPIPAAATWANISGKPAVVAAGADAAAARTAIGAGTGNSNLALGTTGTTAAAGDHTHTAAQVGAAPASHTHTAAQVNVAADATNGIEVGTLQAALSALAARVVALETP
;
A
#
# COMPACT_ATOMS: atom_id res chain seq x y z
N MET A 1 -38.25 89.91 -45.02
CA MET A 1 -37.71 88.54 -45.07
C MET A 1 -38.76 87.63 -44.44
N ALA A 2 -39.67 87.09 -45.25
CA ALA A 2 -40.67 86.14 -44.75
C ALA A 2 -40.02 84.76 -44.67
N LEU A 3 -40.17 84.12 -43.51
CA LEU A 3 -39.77 82.74 -43.25
C LEU A 3 -40.39 81.83 -44.32
N ASN A 4 -39.58 80.93 -44.88
CA ASN A 4 -40.11 79.81 -45.66
C ASN A 4 -40.86 78.88 -44.69
N ASP A 5 -42.19 79.02 -44.65
CA ASP A 5 -43.06 78.12 -43.93
C ASP A 5 -42.89 76.70 -44.50
N TRP A 6 -42.31 75.85 -43.68
CA TRP A 6 -42.15 74.43 -43.94
C TRP A 6 -43.56 73.80 -43.94
N GLN A 7 -44.17 73.67 -45.11
CA GLN A 7 -45.47 73.01 -45.24
C GLN A 7 -45.31 71.52 -44.91
N ASN A 8 -46.24 70.96 -44.12
CA ASN A 8 -46.32 69.51 -43.91
C ASN A 8 -46.32 68.79 -45.27
N GLY A 9 -45.27 68.02 -45.56
CA GLY A 9 -45.04 67.35 -46.86
C GLY A 9 -43.81 67.84 -47.63
N GLN A 10 -43.19 68.96 -47.24
CA GLN A 10 -41.91 69.42 -47.78
C GLN A 10 -40.74 68.84 -46.98
N ALA A 11 -40.57 67.51 -46.98
CA ALA A 11 -39.30 66.94 -46.53
C ALA A 11 -38.18 67.49 -47.44
N GLY A 12 -37.16 68.10 -46.84
CA GLY A 12 -35.96 68.63 -47.52
C GLY A 12 -35.06 67.53 -48.08
N GLY A 13 -35.62 66.72 -48.98
CA GLY A 13 -35.04 65.58 -49.66
C GLY A 13 -36.17 64.89 -50.41
N THR A 14 -35.98 64.56 -51.69
CA THR A 14 -36.98 63.96 -52.58
C THR A 14 -37.86 62.95 -51.84
N PRO A 15 -39.18 63.20 -51.69
CA PRO A 15 -40.08 62.27 -51.03
C PRO A 15 -39.93 60.88 -51.65
N LEU A 16 -39.82 59.84 -50.82
CA LEU A 16 -39.76 58.47 -51.31
C LEU A 16 -40.98 58.23 -52.20
N SER A 17 -40.75 57.84 -53.45
CA SER A 17 -41.83 57.52 -54.38
C SER A 17 -42.66 56.35 -53.83
N ALA A 18 -43.92 56.25 -54.25
CA ALA A 18 -44.78 55.12 -53.89
C ALA A 18 -44.13 53.77 -54.24
N GLU A 19 -43.38 53.74 -55.35
CA GLU A 19 -42.59 52.58 -55.77
C GLU A 19 -41.50 52.21 -54.74
N ARG A 20 -40.75 53.19 -54.23
CA ARG A 20 -39.74 52.97 -53.18
C ARG A 20 -40.34 52.54 -51.85
N LEU A 21 -41.56 52.96 -51.54
CA LEU A 21 -42.30 52.48 -50.38
C LEU A 21 -42.70 51.02 -50.54
N ASN A 22 -43.28 50.65 -51.69
CA ASN A 22 -43.66 49.28 -52.00
C ASN A 22 -42.45 48.32 -51.97
N GLU A 23 -41.29 48.74 -52.48
CA GLU A 23 -40.06 47.96 -52.42
C GLU A 23 -39.58 47.73 -50.97
N ARG A 24 -39.69 48.75 -50.11
CA ARG A 24 -39.34 48.63 -48.69
C ARG A 24 -40.29 47.67 -47.97
N ASP A 25 -41.58 47.76 -48.23
CA ASP A 25 -42.58 46.87 -47.63
C ASP A 25 -42.34 45.43 -48.08
N ALA A 26 -42.06 45.21 -49.37
CA ALA A 26 -41.67 43.90 -49.89
C ALA A 26 -40.38 43.37 -49.23
N ALA A 27 -39.38 44.20 -49.03
CA ALA A 27 -38.14 43.83 -48.35
C ALA A 27 -38.37 43.47 -46.87
N ILE A 28 -39.23 44.20 -46.16
CA ILE A 28 -39.61 43.90 -44.78
C ILE A 28 -40.31 42.55 -44.70
N VAL A 29 -41.27 42.29 -45.59
CA VAL A 29 -41.99 41.01 -45.65
C VAL A 29 -41.02 39.85 -45.94
N ALA A 30 -40.09 40.02 -46.88
CA ALA A 30 -39.09 39.01 -47.20
C ALA A 30 -38.16 38.72 -46.00
N ALA A 31 -37.70 39.76 -45.31
CA ALA A 31 -36.88 39.61 -44.10
C ALA A 31 -37.63 38.88 -42.99
N GLN A 32 -38.91 39.21 -42.79
CA GLN A 32 -39.74 38.59 -41.75
C GLN A 32 -40.04 37.12 -42.04
N SER A 33 -40.24 36.78 -43.32
CA SER A 33 -40.34 35.40 -43.79
C SER A 33 -39.05 34.61 -43.54
N ALA A 34 -37.89 35.21 -43.86
CA ALA A 34 -36.59 34.57 -43.63
C ALA A 34 -36.29 34.33 -42.14
N VAL A 35 -36.63 35.29 -41.26
CA VAL A 35 -36.50 35.13 -39.80
C VAL A 35 -37.39 34.00 -39.29
N THR A 36 -38.63 33.91 -39.79
CA THR A 36 -39.57 32.85 -39.40
C THR A 36 -39.05 31.47 -39.84
N ALA A 37 -38.52 31.37 -41.07
CA ALA A 37 -37.92 30.15 -41.56
C ALA A 37 -36.69 29.73 -40.73
N ALA A 38 -35.80 30.66 -40.39
CA ALA A 38 -34.64 30.39 -39.55
C ALA A 38 -35.03 29.96 -38.12
N ALA A 39 -36.08 30.55 -37.54
CA ALA A 39 -36.58 30.13 -36.24
C ALA A 39 -37.09 28.67 -36.25
N SER A 40 -37.67 28.23 -37.37
CA SER A 40 -38.19 26.87 -37.51
C SER A 40 -37.11 25.78 -37.58
N THR A 41 -35.86 26.14 -37.93
CA THR A 41 -34.75 25.16 -37.98
C THR A 41 -34.06 24.97 -36.62
N ALA A 42 -34.15 25.96 -35.73
CA ALA A 42 -33.57 25.94 -34.38
C ALA A 42 -34.50 25.34 -33.31
N VAL A 43 -35.29 24.32 -33.66
CA VAL A 43 -36.15 23.63 -32.69
C VAL A 43 -35.44 22.42 -32.12
N TRP A 44 -35.62 22.15 -30.82
CA TRP A 44 -35.07 20.92 -30.20
C TRP A 44 -35.44 19.66 -30.99
N GLY A 45 -36.60 19.65 -31.65
CA GLY A 45 -37.05 18.58 -32.54
C GLY A 45 -36.10 18.23 -33.71
N SER A 46 -35.30 19.18 -34.20
CA SER A 46 -34.45 19.00 -35.39
C SER A 46 -33.07 18.41 -35.10
N VAL A 47 -32.67 18.29 -33.82
CA VAL A 47 -31.37 17.74 -33.45
C VAL A 47 -31.36 16.22 -33.62
N SER A 48 -30.58 15.70 -34.57
CA SER A 48 -30.41 14.25 -34.77
C SER A 48 -29.66 13.62 -33.59
N GLY A 49 -30.04 12.39 -33.20
CA GLY A 49 -29.42 11.66 -32.09
C GLY A 49 -29.71 12.23 -30.69
N LYS A 50 -30.62 13.19 -30.58
CA LYS A 50 -31.00 13.76 -29.29
C LYS A 50 -31.75 12.76 -28.40
N PRO A 51 -31.57 12.81 -27.07
CA PRO A 51 -32.38 12.04 -26.13
C PRO A 51 -33.88 12.36 -26.28
N SER A 52 -34.74 11.33 -26.21
CA SER A 52 -36.20 11.48 -26.30
C SER A 52 -36.81 12.16 -25.07
N THR A 53 -36.08 12.18 -23.95
CA THR A 53 -36.45 12.85 -22.69
C THR A 53 -35.29 13.69 -22.17
N PHE A 54 -35.59 14.93 -21.80
CA PHE A 54 -34.74 15.77 -20.94
C PHE A 54 -35.46 15.77 -19.58
N PRO A 55 -35.07 14.87 -18.67
CA PRO A 55 -33.72 14.70 -18.18
C PRO A 55 -33.08 13.35 -18.54
N PRO A 56 -31.74 13.23 -18.52
CA PRO A 56 -31.06 11.96 -18.64
C PRO A 56 -31.50 10.98 -17.54
N VAL A 57 -31.54 9.68 -17.85
CA VAL A 57 -31.66 8.64 -16.83
C VAL A 57 -30.36 8.65 -16.03
N ILE A 58 -30.38 9.34 -14.88
CA ILE A 58 -29.32 9.22 -13.88
C ILE A 58 -29.48 7.86 -13.24
N GLY A 59 -28.53 6.96 -13.49
CA GLY A 59 -28.60 5.64 -12.92
C GLY A 59 -27.94 5.59 -11.55
N THR A 60 -28.42 4.68 -10.71
CA THR A 60 -27.91 4.42 -9.36
C THR A 60 -26.95 3.23 -9.33
N THR A 61 -26.55 2.71 -10.49
CA THR A 61 -25.74 1.50 -10.64
C THR A 61 -24.34 1.81 -11.15
N ALA A 62 -23.41 0.87 -10.95
CA ALA A 62 -22.01 1.03 -11.38
C ALA A 62 -21.81 1.22 -12.89
N THR A 63 -22.76 0.78 -13.72
CA THR A 63 -22.68 0.83 -15.19
C THR A 63 -23.38 2.05 -15.80
N THR A 64 -23.93 2.93 -14.97
CA THR A 64 -24.69 4.10 -15.41
C THR A 64 -24.06 5.38 -14.90
N ALA A 65 -24.14 6.46 -15.68
CA ALA A 65 -23.63 7.75 -15.27
C ALA A 65 -24.37 8.29 -14.02
N LEU A 66 -23.60 8.78 -13.06
CA LEU A 66 -24.09 9.55 -11.91
C LEU A 66 -24.48 10.97 -12.35
N ALA A 67 -25.37 11.62 -11.59
CA ALA A 67 -25.65 13.03 -11.81
C ALA A 67 -24.38 13.86 -11.55
N GLY A 68 -24.17 14.93 -12.32
CA GLY A 68 -22.97 15.78 -12.19
C GLY A 68 -22.82 16.45 -10.81
N ASN A 69 -23.90 16.49 -10.02
CA ASN A 69 -23.91 16.98 -8.64
C ASN A 69 -23.86 15.84 -7.60
N THR A 70 -23.58 14.59 -8.00
CA THR A 70 -23.49 13.49 -7.05
C THR A 70 -22.21 13.62 -6.22
N PRO A 71 -22.31 13.69 -4.87
CA PRO A 71 -21.12 13.68 -4.03
C PRO A 71 -20.37 12.36 -4.21
N ILE A 72 -19.12 12.43 -4.66
CA ILE A 72 -18.26 11.26 -4.72
C ILE A 72 -17.72 11.01 -3.29
N PRO A 73 -17.95 9.84 -2.70
CA PRO A 73 -17.41 9.53 -1.39
C PRO A 73 -15.89 9.62 -1.42
N ALA A 74 -15.31 10.08 -0.30
CA ALA A 74 -13.86 10.13 -0.15
C ALA A 74 -13.24 8.75 -0.44
N ALA A 75 -11.99 8.76 -0.92
CA ALA A 75 -11.26 7.53 -1.23
C ALA A 75 -11.34 6.54 -0.05
N ALA A 76 -11.45 5.25 -0.39
CA ALA A 76 -11.42 4.22 0.62
C ALA A 76 -10.08 4.29 1.38
N THR A 77 -10.16 4.43 2.69
CA THR A 77 -9.04 4.33 3.61
C THR A 77 -9.26 3.08 4.44
N TRP A 78 -8.20 2.56 5.04
CA TRP A 78 -8.37 1.43 5.95
C TRP A 78 -9.39 1.75 7.07
N ALA A 79 -9.49 3.00 7.52
CA ALA A 79 -10.46 3.43 8.50
C ALA A 79 -11.93 3.25 8.06
N ASN A 80 -12.26 3.40 6.77
CA ASN A 80 -13.65 3.42 6.27
C ASN A 80 -14.08 2.15 5.50
N ILE A 81 -13.21 1.14 5.35
CA ILE A 81 -13.58 -0.16 4.76
C ILE A 81 -14.40 -0.98 5.77
N SER A 82 -15.58 -1.45 5.36
CA SER A 82 -16.42 -2.39 6.13
C SER A 82 -15.91 -3.84 5.98
N GLY A 83 -16.12 -4.67 7.00
CA GLY A 83 -15.71 -6.08 6.99
C GLY A 83 -14.20 -6.34 7.09
N LYS A 84 -13.39 -5.29 7.35
CA LYS A 84 -11.95 -5.45 7.57
C LYS A 84 -11.66 -6.23 8.88
N PRO A 85 -10.58 -7.03 8.93
CA PRO A 85 -10.17 -7.69 10.17
C PRO A 85 -9.88 -6.66 11.28
N ALA A 86 -10.50 -6.84 12.45
CA ALA A 86 -10.34 -5.95 13.59
C ALA A 86 -8.87 -5.80 14.04
N VAL A 87 -8.08 -6.84 13.85
CA VAL A 87 -6.70 -6.98 14.37
C VAL A 87 -5.67 -6.11 13.63
N VAL A 88 -5.93 -5.72 12.37
CA VAL A 88 -5.00 -4.91 11.58
C VAL A 88 -5.32 -3.41 11.69
N ALA A 89 -6.39 -3.03 12.40
CA ALA A 89 -7.00 -1.70 12.28
C ALA A 89 -6.74 -0.72 13.44
N ALA A 90 -6.08 -1.12 14.52
CA ALA A 90 -5.74 -0.17 15.58
C ALA A 90 -4.38 0.47 15.30
N GLY A 91 -4.36 1.57 14.56
CA GLY A 91 -3.17 2.41 14.41
C GLY A 91 -3.05 3.22 13.12
N ALA A 92 -2.60 4.47 13.22
CA ALA A 92 -2.30 5.32 12.07
C ALA A 92 -1.00 4.91 11.33
N ASP A 93 -0.17 4.08 11.96
CA ASP A 93 1.13 3.66 11.45
C ASP A 93 1.49 2.23 11.88
N ALA A 94 2.63 1.74 11.38
CA ALA A 94 3.14 0.41 11.66
C ALA A 94 3.45 0.16 13.15
N ALA A 95 3.77 1.20 13.93
CA ALA A 95 4.07 1.04 15.35
C ALA A 95 2.78 0.80 16.14
N ALA A 96 1.73 1.56 15.86
CA ALA A 96 0.43 1.36 16.49
C ALA A 96 -0.18 -0.01 16.13
N ALA A 97 -0.03 -0.47 14.89
CA ALA A 97 -0.42 -1.83 14.49
C ALA A 97 0.34 -2.91 15.27
N ARG A 98 1.67 -2.77 15.45
CA ARG A 98 2.47 -3.70 16.28
C ARG A 98 2.00 -3.73 17.73
N THR A 99 1.67 -2.58 18.30
CA THR A 99 1.11 -2.46 19.65
C THR A 99 -0.24 -3.18 19.76
N ALA A 100 -1.12 -3.02 18.77
CA ALA A 100 -2.45 -3.64 18.77
C ALA A 100 -2.41 -5.17 18.74
N ILE A 101 -1.44 -5.76 18.03
CA ILE A 101 -1.25 -7.22 17.98
C ILE A 101 -0.36 -7.74 19.12
N GLY A 102 0.07 -6.87 20.04
CA GLY A 102 0.94 -7.23 21.15
C GLY A 102 2.38 -7.57 20.76
N ALA A 103 2.80 -7.32 19.51
CA ALA A 103 4.12 -7.66 18.97
C ALA A 103 5.13 -6.50 19.03
N GLY A 104 5.01 -5.63 20.04
CA GLY A 104 5.87 -4.45 20.19
C GLY A 104 7.38 -4.78 20.29
N THR A 105 8.24 -3.80 20.01
CA THR A 105 9.72 -3.93 20.00
C THR A 105 10.35 -3.84 21.41
N GLY A 106 9.59 -4.13 22.46
CA GLY A 106 9.99 -4.00 23.87
C GLY A 106 9.29 -5.05 24.72
N ASN A 107 8.45 -4.64 25.68
CA ASN A 107 7.60 -5.55 26.47
C ASN A 107 6.41 -6.03 25.61
N SER A 108 6.62 -7.08 24.84
CA SER A 108 5.56 -7.79 24.11
C SER A 108 4.43 -8.20 25.08
N ASN A 109 3.17 -7.86 24.74
CA ASN A 109 2.00 -8.34 25.47
C ASN A 109 1.53 -9.70 24.96
N LEU A 110 2.22 -10.27 23.97
CA LEU A 110 1.99 -11.63 23.52
C LEU A 110 2.30 -12.56 24.69
N ALA A 111 1.28 -13.26 25.19
CA ALA A 111 1.45 -14.19 26.31
C ALA A 111 2.42 -15.30 25.89
N LEU A 112 3.65 -15.19 26.37
CA LEU A 112 4.65 -16.26 26.30
C LEU A 112 4.40 -17.21 27.47
N GLY A 113 4.61 -18.49 27.25
CA GLY A 113 4.39 -19.50 28.28
C GLY A 113 5.70 -20.04 28.82
N THR A 114 5.64 -20.61 30.02
CA THR A 114 6.77 -21.25 30.70
C THR A 114 6.83 -22.77 30.48
N THR A 115 5.93 -23.31 29.66
CA THR A 115 5.82 -24.74 29.37
C THR A 115 6.44 -25.09 28.03
N GLY A 116 6.88 -26.34 27.85
CA GLY A 116 7.49 -26.81 26.60
C GLY A 116 6.59 -26.77 25.37
N THR A 117 5.29 -26.53 25.53
CA THR A 117 4.32 -26.37 24.42
C THR A 117 4.03 -24.91 24.08
N THR A 118 4.70 -23.96 24.73
CA THR A 118 4.50 -22.53 24.46
C THR A 118 5.79 -21.91 23.96
N ALA A 119 5.68 -20.87 23.13
CA ALA A 119 6.82 -20.11 22.66
C ALA A 119 7.54 -19.43 23.84
N ALA A 120 8.87 -19.59 23.89
CA ALA A 120 9.75 -18.87 24.80
C ALA A 120 10.00 -17.44 24.30
N ALA A 121 10.45 -16.56 25.20
CA ALA A 121 10.86 -15.20 24.83
C ALA A 121 12.02 -15.22 23.83
N GLY A 122 12.08 -14.26 22.91
CA GLY A 122 13.15 -14.21 21.89
C GLY A 122 14.55 -14.03 22.48
N ASP A 123 14.65 -13.51 23.71
CA ASP A 123 15.86 -13.26 24.47
C ASP A 123 16.12 -14.29 25.60
N HIS A 124 15.41 -15.42 25.60
CA HIS A 124 15.69 -16.47 26.58
C HIS A 124 17.08 -17.07 26.39
N THR A 125 17.69 -17.49 27.49
CA THR A 125 19.01 -18.12 27.50
C THR A 125 18.90 -19.55 27.99
N HIS A 126 19.78 -20.42 27.50
CA HIS A 126 19.98 -21.75 28.04
C HIS A 126 21.34 -21.86 28.72
N THR A 127 21.34 -22.45 29.91
CA THR A 127 22.57 -22.91 30.55
C THR A 127 23.13 -24.13 29.82
N ALA A 128 24.43 -24.36 29.97
CA ALA A 128 25.09 -25.55 29.43
C ALA A 128 24.39 -26.85 29.85
N ALA A 129 23.95 -26.93 31.11
CA ALA A 129 23.22 -28.08 31.63
C ALA A 129 21.87 -28.30 30.90
N GLN A 130 21.13 -27.24 30.60
CA GLN A 130 19.82 -27.32 29.94
C GLN A 130 19.91 -27.82 28.50
N VAL A 131 21.02 -27.58 27.79
CA VAL A 131 21.23 -28.06 26.41
C VAL A 131 22.04 -29.37 26.34
N GLY A 132 22.35 -29.98 27.49
CA GLY A 132 23.17 -31.20 27.54
C GLY A 132 24.62 -30.97 27.11
N ALA A 133 25.12 -29.73 27.16
CA ALA A 133 26.52 -29.46 26.89
C ALA A 133 27.39 -30.02 28.02
N ALA A 134 28.47 -30.70 27.65
CA ALA A 134 29.44 -31.19 28.62
C ALA A 134 30.07 -30.01 29.39
N PRO A 135 30.42 -30.20 30.68
CA PRO A 135 31.14 -29.19 31.45
C PRO A 135 32.41 -28.74 30.72
N ALA A 136 32.68 -27.44 30.71
CA ALA A 136 33.88 -26.86 30.09
C ALA A 136 35.18 -27.43 30.70
N SER A 137 35.13 -27.87 31.96
CA SER A 137 36.16 -28.71 32.57
C SER A 137 35.53 -29.98 33.14
N HIS A 138 36.13 -31.11 32.80
CA HIS A 138 35.86 -32.38 33.45
C HIS A 138 37.19 -33.07 33.75
N THR A 139 37.18 -33.93 34.75
CA THR A 139 38.36 -34.72 35.12
C THR A 139 38.25 -36.10 34.50
N HIS A 140 39.34 -36.53 33.88
CA HIS A 140 39.50 -37.93 33.54
C HIS A 140 40.12 -38.64 34.73
N THR A 141 39.59 -39.81 35.07
CA THR A 141 40.24 -40.72 36.01
C THR A 141 41.53 -41.25 35.39
N ALA A 142 42.49 -41.69 36.21
CA ALA A 142 43.74 -42.30 35.72
C ALA A 142 43.47 -43.47 34.76
N ALA A 143 42.40 -44.25 34.98
CA ALA A 143 41.98 -45.33 34.10
C ALA A 143 41.51 -44.84 32.71
N GLN A 144 40.94 -43.64 32.61
CA GLN A 144 40.46 -43.05 31.36
C GLN A 144 41.57 -42.37 30.56
N VAL A 145 42.65 -41.95 31.22
CA VAL A 145 43.86 -41.37 30.59
C VAL A 145 44.91 -42.45 30.30
N ASN A 146 44.62 -43.72 30.58
CA ASN A 146 45.52 -44.80 30.19
C ASN A 146 45.70 -44.77 28.67
N VAL A 147 46.94 -44.49 28.24
CA VAL A 147 47.37 -44.59 26.85
C VAL A 147 46.93 -45.97 26.35
N ALA A 148 46.15 -45.99 25.27
CA ALA A 148 45.80 -47.25 24.62
C ALA A 148 47.10 -48.02 24.37
N ALA A 149 47.18 -49.27 24.84
CA ALA A 149 48.38 -50.09 24.73
C ALA A 149 48.94 -49.99 23.30
N ASP A 150 50.13 -49.41 23.15
CA ASP A 150 50.83 -49.42 21.88
C ASP A 150 51.78 -50.61 21.91
N ALA A 151 51.24 -51.78 21.56
CA ALA A 151 51.99 -53.02 21.48
C ALA A 151 53.15 -52.93 20.48
N THR A 152 53.10 -52.00 19.52
CA THR A 152 54.18 -51.75 18.55
C THR A 152 55.39 -51.11 19.20
N ASN A 153 55.16 -50.22 20.18
CA ASN A 153 56.20 -49.49 20.89
C ASN A 153 56.46 -50.03 22.31
N GLY A 154 55.85 -51.17 22.68
CA GLY A 154 56.12 -51.88 23.94
C GLY A 154 55.62 -51.18 25.21
N ILE A 155 54.64 -50.28 25.08
CA ILE A 155 54.06 -49.58 26.24
C ILE A 155 52.87 -50.39 26.75
N GLU A 156 53.08 -51.09 27.86
CA GLU A 156 52.00 -51.77 28.58
C GLU A 156 51.10 -50.77 29.32
N VAL A 157 49.81 -51.10 29.45
CA VAL A 157 48.85 -50.29 30.18
C VAL A 157 49.27 -50.19 31.65
N GLY A 158 49.33 -48.97 32.20
CA GLY A 158 49.23 -48.80 33.65
C GLY A 158 50.43 -48.23 34.40
N THR A 159 51.29 -47.42 33.77
CA THR A 159 51.88 -46.18 34.30
C THR A 159 53.31 -45.99 33.78
N LEU A 160 53.61 -44.75 33.36
CA LEU A 160 54.96 -44.30 33.02
C LEU A 160 55.99 -44.63 34.12
N GLN A 161 55.53 -44.73 35.37
CA GLN A 161 56.30 -45.11 36.55
C GLN A 161 56.95 -46.50 36.43
N ALA A 162 56.24 -47.50 35.90
CA ALA A 162 56.78 -48.84 35.73
C ALA A 162 57.88 -48.88 34.66
N ALA A 163 57.67 -48.17 33.55
CA ALA A 163 58.67 -48.03 32.49
C ALA A 163 59.93 -47.29 32.98
N LEU A 164 59.76 -46.23 33.79
CA LEU A 164 60.87 -45.51 34.40
C LEU A 164 61.63 -46.37 35.42
N SER A 165 60.94 -47.14 36.25
CA SER A 165 61.59 -48.07 37.19
C SER A 165 62.38 -49.16 36.47
N ALA A 166 61.85 -49.70 35.37
CA ALA A 166 62.57 -50.67 34.54
C ALA A 166 63.80 -50.04 33.87
N LEU A 167 63.69 -48.82 33.36
CA LEU A 167 64.82 -48.08 32.79
C LEU A 167 65.89 -47.79 33.85
N ALA A 168 65.49 -47.34 35.05
CA ALA A 168 66.41 -47.09 36.16
C ALA A 168 67.17 -48.36 36.54
N ALA A 169 66.49 -49.51 36.62
CA ALA A 169 67.14 -50.80 36.88
C ALA A 169 68.14 -51.18 35.78
N ARG A 170 67.80 -50.94 34.50
CA ARG A 170 68.71 -51.19 33.37
C ARG A 170 69.92 -50.27 33.38
N VAL A 171 69.75 -49.00 33.75
CA VAL A 171 70.85 -48.04 33.88
C VAL A 171 71.79 -48.47 34.99
N VAL A 172 71.27 -48.83 36.17
CA VAL A 172 72.10 -49.32 37.29
C VAL A 172 72.91 -50.56 36.88
N ALA A 173 72.28 -51.49 36.15
CA ALA A 173 72.95 -52.69 35.66
C ALA A 173 74.04 -52.41 34.60
N LEU A 174 73.96 -51.27 33.90
CA LEU A 174 75.01 -50.82 32.96
C LEU A 174 76.14 -50.04 33.66
N GLU A 175 75.84 -49.45 34.82
CA GLU A 175 76.80 -48.66 35.61
C GLU A 175 77.61 -49.52 36.61
N THR A 176 77.26 -50.79 36.78
CA THR A 176 78.05 -51.76 37.54
C THR A 176 78.80 -52.70 36.59
N PRO A 177 80.14 -52.61 36.47
CA PRO A 177 80.93 -53.48 35.59
C PRO A 177 81.01 -54.93 36.09
#